data_AF-A0A3A5JMF7-F1
#
_entry.id   AF-A0A3A5JMF7-F1
#
_cell.length_a   1.000
_cell.length_b   1.000
_cell.length_c   1.000
_cell.angle_alpha   90.00
_cell.angle_beta   90.00
_cell.angle_gamma   90.00
#
_symmetry.space_group_name_H-M   'P 1'
#
loop_
_entity.id
_entity.type
_entity.pdbx_description
1 polymer ?
#
loop_
_entity_poly.entity_id
_entity_poly.type
_entity_poly.pdbx_seq_one_letter_code
_entity_poly.pdbx_strand_id
1 'polypeptide(L)'
;MTEETTQSILSHEERAVAAALAAGTDPVAIADERDASIETVEAAVERIREKTERAFATLAESPFTADLVTDLDPEDRAALREAFSE
;
A
#
# COMPACT_ATOMS: atom_id res chain seq x y z
N MET A 1 -26.50 1.10 -4.70
CA MET A 1 -25.10 0.75 -5.02
C MET A 1 -24.31 1.02 -3.77
N THR A 2 -24.01 0.00 -2.99
CA THR A 2 -23.06 0.14 -1.89
C THR A 2 -21.69 0.23 -2.55
N GLU A 3 -21.01 1.35 -2.38
CA GLU A 3 -19.57 1.46 -2.58
C GLU A 3 -18.94 0.36 -1.72
N GLU A 4 -18.69 -0.80 -2.30
CA GLU A 4 -17.76 -1.77 -1.76
C GLU A 4 -16.39 -1.14 -1.99
N THR A 5 -16.08 -0.10 -1.20
CA THR A 5 -14.75 0.48 -1.15
C THR A 5 -13.85 -0.69 -0.86
N THR A 6 -13.05 -1.10 -1.84
CA THR A 6 -12.05 -2.17 -1.71
C THR A 6 -11.36 -1.99 -0.37
N GLN A 7 -11.68 -2.85 0.61
CA GLN A 7 -11.15 -2.68 1.96
C GLN A 7 -9.65 -2.88 1.85
N SER A 8 -8.90 -1.78 1.98
CA SER A 8 -7.46 -1.81 1.97
C SER A 8 -6.95 -2.77 3.05
N ILE A 9 -5.91 -3.54 2.72
CA ILE A 9 -5.19 -4.37 3.69
C ILE A 9 -4.51 -3.52 4.79
N LEU A 10 -4.32 -2.23 4.50
CA LEU A 10 -3.75 -1.24 5.40
C LEU A 10 -4.82 -0.61 6.28
N SER A 11 -4.49 -0.39 7.54
CA SER A 11 -5.31 0.40 8.47
C SER A 11 -5.40 1.86 7.99
N HIS A 12 -6.32 2.64 8.56
CA HIS A 12 -6.40 4.07 8.23
C HIS A 12 -5.09 4.83 8.50
N GLU A 13 -4.43 4.50 9.62
CA GLU A 13 -3.16 5.11 10.00
C GLU A 13 -2.03 4.68 9.07
N GLU A 14 -1.95 3.39 8.74
CA GLU A 14 -0.96 2.86 7.80
C GLU A 14 -1.14 3.46 6.40
N ARG A 15 -2.39 3.68 5.95
CA ARG A 15 -2.65 4.36 4.68
C ARG A 15 -2.14 5.80 4.68
N ALA A 16 -2.30 6.52 5.78
CA ALA A 16 -1.78 7.89 5.88
C ALA A 16 -0.24 7.92 5.86
N VAL A 17 0.42 6.98 6.54
CA VAL A 17 1.88 6.83 6.48
C VAL A 17 2.33 6.44 5.06
N ALA A 18 1.68 5.47 4.42
CA ALA A 18 2.01 5.05 3.05
C ALA A 18 1.85 6.19 2.04
N ALA A 19 0.80 7.01 2.17
CA ALA A 19 0.59 8.17 1.31
C ALA A 19 1.70 9.23 1.47
N ALA A 20 2.14 9.49 2.70
CA ALA A 20 3.23 10.43 2.96
C ALA A 20 4.57 9.91 2.41
N LEU A 21 4.86 8.61 2.57
CA LEU A 21 6.04 7.98 1.97
C LEU A 21 6.02 8.07 0.44
N ALA A 22 4.87 7.83 -0.20
CA ALA A 22 4.71 7.94 -1.65
C ALA A 22 4.90 9.38 -2.15
N ALA A 23 4.61 10.38 -1.31
CA ALA A 23 4.89 11.79 -1.60
C ALA A 23 6.37 12.18 -1.38
N GLY A 24 7.22 11.26 -0.91
CA GLY A 24 8.63 11.49 -0.64
C GLY A 24 8.92 12.09 0.73
N THR A 25 7.94 12.14 1.64
CA THR A 25 8.14 12.60 3.02
C THR A 25 8.93 11.56 3.81
N ASP A 26 9.98 12.00 4.51
CA ASP A 26 10.79 11.08 5.33
C ASP A 26 10.08 10.71 6.64
N PRO A 27 10.40 9.55 7.25
CA PRO A 27 9.72 9.07 8.48
C PRO A 27 9.80 10.03 9.67
N VAL A 28 10.85 10.86 9.78
CA VAL A 28 10.99 11.83 10.87
C VAL A 28 9.99 12.96 10.69
N ALA A 29 9.91 13.52 9.47
CA ALA A 29 8.90 14.52 9.14
C ALA A 29 7.46 13.98 9.33
N ILE A 30 7.20 12.72 8.96
CA ILE A 30 5.90 12.07 9.20
C ILE A 30 5.58 12.00 10.70
N ALA A 31 6.58 11.68 11.54
CA ALA A 31 6.40 11.60 12.98
C ALA A 31 6.06 12.98 13.57
N ASP A 32 6.78 14.02 13.14
CA ASP A 32 6.57 15.40 13.56
C ASP A 32 5.18 15.92 13.15
N GLU A 33 4.77 15.71 11.90
CA GLU A 33 3.46 16.15 11.39
C GLU A 33 2.27 15.47 12.09
N ARG A 34 2.47 14.24 12.56
CA ARG A 34 1.43 13.41 13.18
C ARG A 34 1.44 13.45 14.70
N ASP A 35 2.34 14.22 15.33
CA ASP A 35 2.54 14.24 16.77
C ASP A 35 2.71 12.81 17.33
N ALA A 36 3.56 12.02 16.66
CA ALA A 36 3.84 10.64 16.98
C ALA A 36 5.35 10.44 17.19
N SER A 37 5.74 9.35 17.87
CA SER A 37 7.15 9.00 17.95
C SER A 37 7.64 8.40 16.62
N ILE A 38 8.91 8.65 16.29
CA ILE A 38 9.56 8.02 15.13
C ILE A 38 9.45 6.50 15.16
N GLU A 39 9.62 5.88 16.34
CA GLU A 39 9.48 4.43 16.53
C GLU A 39 8.07 3.93 16.12
N THR A 40 7.04 4.74 16.35
CA THR A 40 5.66 4.41 15.95
C THR A 40 5.51 4.44 14.43
N VAL A 41 6.09 5.44 13.77
CA VAL A 41 6.08 5.55 12.30
C VAL A 41 6.87 4.39 11.68
N GLU A 42 8.09 4.12 12.15
CA GLU A 42 8.90 2.99 11.67
C GLU A 42 8.18 1.66 11.85
N ALA A 43 7.54 1.43 13.00
CA ALA A 43 6.74 0.24 13.22
C ALA A 43 5.51 0.14 12.30
N ALA A 44 4.96 1.27 11.84
CA ALA A 44 3.90 1.29 10.83
C ALA A 44 4.45 0.98 9.44
N VAL A 45 5.62 1.52 9.07
CA VAL A 45 6.32 1.20 7.81
C VAL A 45 6.58 -0.30 7.71
N GLU A 46 7.10 -0.90 8.77
CA GLU A 46 7.42 -2.34 8.75
C GLU A 46 6.15 -3.19 8.61
N ARG A 47 5.07 -2.81 9.31
CA ARG A 47 3.76 -3.46 9.13
C ARG A 47 3.21 -3.34 7.71
N ILE A 48 3.36 -2.17 7.07
CA ILE A 48 2.97 -1.96 5.67
C ILE A 48 3.75 -2.90 4.75
N ARG A 49 5.06 -3.04 4.97
CA ARG A 49 5.91 -3.93 4.20
C ARG A 49 5.49 -5.39 4.35
N GLU A 50 5.34 -5.88 5.58
CA GLU A 50 4.90 -7.24 5.86
C GLU A 50 3.54 -7.57 5.21
N LYS A 51 2.59 -6.63 5.27
CA LYS A 51 1.27 -6.80 4.64
C LYS A 51 1.37 -6.85 3.13
N THR A 52 2.19 -6.01 2.54
CA THR A 52 2.45 -5.98 1.10
C THR A 52 3.09 -7.29 0.64
N GLU A 53 4.11 -7.78 1.35
CA GLU A 53 4.76 -9.06 1.07
C GLU A 53 3.77 -10.23 1.14
N ARG A 54 2.93 -10.27 2.17
CA ARG A 54 1.87 -11.29 2.30
C ARG A 54 0.86 -11.22 1.17
N ALA A 55 0.48 -10.01 0.74
CA ALA A 55 -0.43 -9.82 -0.38
C ALA A 55 0.21 -10.35 -1.68
N PHE A 56 1.49 -10.07 -1.93
CA PHE A 56 2.18 -10.63 -3.10
C PHE A 56 2.30 -12.15 -3.07
N ALA A 57 2.61 -12.75 -1.92
CA ALA A 57 2.61 -14.21 -1.78
C ALA A 57 1.22 -14.79 -2.12
N THR A 58 0.16 -14.16 -1.61
CA THR A 58 -1.23 -14.57 -1.90
C THR A 58 -1.56 -14.45 -3.39
N LEU A 59 -1.13 -13.37 -4.05
CA LEU A 59 -1.33 -13.18 -5.49
C LEU A 59 -0.54 -14.21 -6.31
N ALA A 60 0.68 -14.56 -5.89
CA ALA A 60 1.49 -15.56 -6.59
C ALA A 60 0.88 -16.98 -6.52
N GLU A 61 0.21 -17.32 -5.43
CA GLU A 61 -0.43 -18.62 -5.23
C GLU A 61 -1.84 -18.70 -5.82
N SER A 62 -2.49 -17.56 -6.06
CA SER A 62 -3.87 -17.52 -6.51
C SER A 62 -4.02 -17.89 -8.00
N PRO A 63 -4.91 -18.84 -8.35
CA PRO A 63 -5.20 -19.17 -9.74
C PRO A 63 -5.97 -18.05 -10.47
N PHE A 64 -6.51 -17.08 -9.74
CA PHE A 64 -7.33 -15.98 -10.28
C PHE A 64 -6.53 -14.72 -10.62
N THR A 65 -5.23 -14.68 -10.31
CA THR A 65 -4.42 -13.47 -10.48
C THR A 65 -4.33 -13.01 -11.93
N ALA A 66 -4.24 -13.94 -12.88
CA ALA A 66 -4.21 -13.59 -14.30
C ALA A 66 -5.52 -12.95 -14.78
N ASP A 67 -6.66 -13.43 -14.29
CA ASP A 67 -7.98 -12.88 -14.60
C ASP A 67 -8.14 -11.49 -13.97
N LEU A 68 -7.79 -11.36 -12.68
CA LEU A 68 -7.83 -10.07 -11.98
C LEU A 68 -6.94 -9.00 -12.63
N VAL A 69 -5.76 -9.37 -13.12
CA VAL A 69 -4.88 -8.42 -13.85
C VAL A 69 -5.49 -7.98 -15.19
N THR A 70 -6.31 -8.82 -15.81
CA THR A 70 -7.01 -8.48 -17.06
C THR A 70 -8.20 -7.57 -16.78
N ASP A 71 -8.86 -7.76 -15.64
CA ASP A 71 -10.00 -6.97 -15.19
C ASP A 71 -9.61 -5.62 -14.57
N LEU A 72 -8.33 -5.39 -14.24
CA LEU A 72 -7.84 -4.09 -13.77
C LEU A 72 -8.12 -2.99 -14.80
N ASP A 73 -8.64 -1.87 -14.31
CA ASP A 73 -8.81 -0.67 -15.12
C ASP A 73 -7.46 -0.24 -15.73
N PRO A 74 -7.44 0.30 -16.96
CA PRO A 74 -6.19 0.61 -17.67
C PRO A 74 -5.26 1.55 -16.89
N GLU A 75 -5.82 2.48 -16.12
CA GLU A 75 -5.09 3.44 -15.28
C GLU A 75 -4.40 2.74 -14.11
N ASP A 76 -5.12 1.90 -13.36
CA ASP A 76 -4.56 1.12 -12.25
C ASP A 76 -3.48 0.14 -12.72
N ARG A 77 -3.71 -0.49 -13.88
CA ARG A 77 -2.71 -1.36 -14.50
C ARG A 77 -1.46 -0.60 -14.94
N ALA A 78 -1.62 0.65 -15.42
CA ALA A 78 -0.49 1.49 -15.79
C ALA A 78 0.31 1.92 -14.55
N ALA A 79 -0.37 2.38 -13.50
CA ALA A 79 0.25 2.75 -12.22
C ALA A 79 1.00 1.57 -11.59
N LEU A 80 0.41 0.36 -11.62
CA LEU A 80 1.07 -0.84 -11.14
C LEU A 80 2.33 -1.17 -11.96
N ARG A 81 2.29 -1.05 -13.28
CA ARG A 81 3.47 -1.27 -14.14
C ARG A 81 4.57 -0.24 -13.89
N GLU A 82 4.21 1.03 -13.74
CA GLU A 82 5.15 2.11 -13.43
C GLU A 82 5.86 1.84 -12.11
N ALA A 83 5.11 1.41 -11.08
CA ALA A 83 5.69 1.04 -9.78
C ALA A 83 6.69 -0.12 -9.83
N PHE A 84 6.66 -0.96 -10.88
CA PHE A 84 7.58 -2.08 -11.09
C PHE A 84 8.66 -1.83 -12.14
N SER A 85 8.63 -0.68 -12.82
CA SER A 85 9.59 -0.35 -13.87
C SER A 85 10.73 0.46 -13.23
N GLU A 86 11.81 -0.22 -12.86
CA GLU A 86 13.07 0.38 -12.38
C GLU A 86 13.77 1.25 -13.43
#